data_AF-A0A7S1PS48-F1
#
_entry.id   AF-A0A7S1PS48-F1
#
_cell.length_a   1.000
_cell.length_b   1.000
_cell.length_c   1.000
_cell.angle_alpha   90.00
_cell.angle_beta   90.00
_cell.angle_gamma   90.00
#
_symmetry.space_group_name_H-M   'P 1'
#
loop_
_entity.id
_entity.type
_entity.pdbx_description
1 polymer ?
#
loop_
_entity_poly.entity_id
_entity_poly.type
_entity_poly.pdbx_seq_one_letter_code
_entity_poly.pdbx_strand_id
1 'polypeptide(L)'
;MLHLNVFPVVLDLVKNAPHSIRREAVWCVSNAACDATDVDVQGMLAAGVIPALGAVLAYNDAKVLSVALEAVDNLLGKAPEDAKAAIEAHGMMDQLERLQDHQSSDVSNRAQQMLEEHYYVEEDGEPGAERFDAAELGTFKFE
;
A
#
# COMPACT_ATOMS: atom_id res chain seq x y z
N MET A 1 -12.69 -5.91 15.13
CA MET A 1 -14.07 -5.38 15.29
C MET A 1 -13.98 -3.86 15.44
N LEU A 2 -13.44 -3.20 14.41
CA LEU A 2 -13.62 -1.77 14.27
C LEU A 2 -15.13 -1.52 14.21
N HIS A 3 -15.65 -0.64 15.07
CA HIS A 3 -17.03 -0.19 14.94
C HIS A 3 -17.14 0.55 13.59
N LEU A 4 -17.57 -0.17 12.56
CA LEU A 4 -17.64 0.23 11.13
C LEU A 4 -18.37 1.57 10.89
N ASN A 5 -19.05 2.14 11.90
CA ASN A 5 -19.73 3.43 11.82
C ASN A 5 -18.82 4.64 12.08
N VAL A 6 -17.65 4.47 12.73
CA VAL A 6 -16.76 5.61 13.03
C VAL A 6 -15.79 5.87 11.87
N PHE A 7 -15.41 4.81 11.15
CA PHE A 7 -14.38 4.89 10.13
C PHE A 7 -14.71 5.85 8.97
N PRO A 8 -15.93 5.87 8.40
CA PRO A 8 -16.30 6.84 7.37
C PRO A 8 -16.18 8.30 7.85
N VAL A 9 -16.51 8.58 9.11
CA VAL A 9 -16.38 9.91 9.70
C VAL A 9 -14.91 10.31 9.82
N VAL A 10 -14.05 9.39 10.27
CA VAL A 10 -12.60 9.63 10.36
C VAL A 10 -12.02 9.90 8.97
N LEU A 11 -12.41 9.13 7.95
CA LEU A 11 -11.95 9.35 6.58
C LEU A 11 -12.42 10.71 6.00
N ASP A 12 -13.62 11.16 6.36
CA ASP A 12 -14.08 12.51 6.02
C ASP A 12 -13.21 13.58 6.69
N LEU A 13 -12.87 13.40 7.96
CA LEU A 13 -11.97 14.31 8.68
C LEU A 13 -10.57 14.33 8.06
N VAL A 14 -10.05 13.19 7.61
CA VAL A 14 -8.76 13.11 6.90
C VAL A 14 -8.76 13.99 5.64
N LYS A 15 -9.87 14.02 4.90
CA LYS A 15 -9.99 14.79 3.65
C LYS A 15 -10.29 16.27 3.91
N ASN A 16 -11.26 16.56 4.79
CA ASN A 16 -11.95 17.84 4.83
C ASN A 16 -11.68 18.67 6.10
N ALA A 17 -11.15 18.06 7.18
CA ALA A 17 -10.98 18.78 8.44
C ALA A 17 -9.81 19.79 8.39
N PRO A 18 -9.80 20.80 9.29
CA PRO A 18 -8.65 21.67 9.52
C PRO A 18 -7.38 20.87 9.85
N HIS A 19 -6.23 21.48 9.56
CA HIS A 19 -4.91 20.83 9.69
C HIS A 19 -4.70 20.12 11.04
N SER A 20 -5.01 20.76 12.17
CA SER A 20 -4.85 20.14 13.50
C SER A 20 -5.68 18.86 13.69
N ILE A 21 -6.94 18.86 13.25
CA ILE A 21 -7.83 17.70 13.37
C ILE A 21 -7.43 16.60 12.40
N ARG A 22 -7.02 16.99 11.19
CA ARG A 22 -6.55 16.06 10.17
C ARG A 22 -5.35 15.25 10.64
N ARG A 23 -4.40 15.90 11.33
CA ARG A 23 -3.23 15.22 11.91
C ARG A 23 -3.62 14.09 12.84
N GLU A 24 -4.55 14.37 13.76
CA GLU A 24 -5.07 13.36 14.69
C GLU A 24 -5.88 12.28 13.98
N ALA A 25 -6.64 12.64 12.94
CA ALA A 25 -7.40 11.69 12.14
C ALA A 25 -6.48 10.72 11.38
N VAL A 26 -5.41 11.21 10.76
CA VAL A 26 -4.40 10.37 10.08
C VAL A 26 -3.69 9.46 11.08
N TRP A 27 -3.35 9.99 12.26
CA TRP A 27 -2.76 9.17 13.33
C TRP A 27 -3.70 8.07 13.81
N CYS A 28 -4.99 8.37 13.96
CA CYS A 28 -6.01 7.38 14.29
C CYS A 28 -6.13 6.28 13.23
N VAL A 29 -6.08 6.64 11.93
CA VAL A 29 -6.08 5.68 10.83
C VAL A 29 -4.84 4.79 10.85
N SER A 30 -3.66 5.37 11.09
CA SER A 30 -2.40 4.61 11.18
C SER A 30 -2.43 3.58 12.31
N ASN A 31 -2.90 3.98 13.49
CA ASN A 31 -3.03 3.07 14.62
C ASN A 31 -4.06 1.97 14.33
N ALA A 32 -5.18 2.33 13.70
CA ALA A 32 -6.19 1.35 13.30
C ALA A 32 -5.62 0.34 12.29
N ALA A 33 -4.79 0.78 11.34
CA ALA A 33 -4.15 -0.09 10.35
C ALA A 33 -3.14 -1.05 10.98
N CYS A 34 -2.35 -0.60 11.97
CA CYS A 34 -1.35 -1.42 12.66
C CYS A 34 -1.98 -2.64 13.35
N ASP A 35 -3.04 -2.41 14.12
CA ASP A 35 -3.73 -3.46 14.90
C ASP A 35 -4.91 -4.12 14.15
N ALA A 36 -5.13 -3.78 12.87
CA ALA A 36 -6.22 -4.34 12.09
C ALA A 36 -6.01 -5.84 11.83
N THR A 37 -7.09 -6.61 11.95
CA THR A 37 -7.19 -7.97 11.38
C THR A 37 -7.40 -7.89 9.87
N ASP A 38 -7.16 -8.97 9.14
CA ASP A 38 -7.37 -9.01 7.69
C ASP A 38 -8.79 -8.54 7.29
N VAL A 39 -9.81 -8.94 8.07
CA VAL A 39 -11.21 -8.50 7.87
C VAL A 39 -11.37 -7.01 8.11
N ASP A 40 -10.71 -6.46 9.13
CA ASP A 40 -10.73 -5.03 9.41
C ASP A 40 -10.05 -4.25 8.26
N VAL A 41 -8.91 -4.74 7.73
CA VAL A 41 -8.20 -4.14 6.58
C VAL A 41 -9.08 -4.11 5.33
N GLN A 42 -9.74 -5.22 4.99
CA GLN A 42 -10.69 -5.27 3.87
C GLN A 42 -11.80 -4.23 4.03
N GLY A 43 -12.34 -4.08 5.25
CA GLY A 43 -13.32 -3.04 5.57
C GLY A 43 -12.77 -1.62 5.39
N MET A 44 -11.50 -1.38 5.77
CA MET A 44 -10.84 -0.08 5.60
C MET A 44 -10.60 0.25 4.12
N LEU A 45 -10.16 -0.72 3.32
CA LEU A 45 -9.99 -0.58 1.87
C LEU A 45 -11.33 -0.27 1.20
N ALA A 46 -12.38 -1.05 1.51
CA ALA A 46 -13.72 -0.83 1.00
C ALA A 46 -14.31 0.53 1.41
N ALA A 47 -13.95 1.05 2.59
CA ALA A 47 -14.35 2.38 3.04
C ALA A 47 -13.60 3.53 2.34
N GLY A 48 -12.57 3.24 1.54
CA GLY A 48 -11.80 4.24 0.81
C GLY A 48 -10.70 4.90 1.63
N VAL A 49 -9.97 4.11 2.44
CA VAL A 49 -8.80 4.60 3.20
C VAL A 49 -7.68 5.08 2.27
N ILE A 50 -7.42 4.38 1.16
CA ILE A 50 -6.36 4.72 0.19
C ILE A 50 -6.57 6.12 -0.42
N PRO A 51 -7.72 6.47 -1.02
CA PRO A 51 -7.93 7.83 -1.51
C PRO A 51 -7.92 8.89 -0.41
N ALA A 52 -8.24 8.54 0.84
CA ALA A 52 -8.10 9.47 1.95
C ALA A 52 -6.63 9.76 2.27
N LEU A 53 -5.78 8.74 2.30
CA LEU A 53 -4.33 8.88 2.50
C LEU A 53 -3.65 9.57 1.31
N GLY A 54 -4.05 9.26 0.07
CA GLY A 54 -3.54 9.96 -1.13
C GLY A 54 -3.81 11.47 -1.13
N ALA A 55 -4.97 11.90 -0.60
CA ALA A 55 -5.25 13.31 -0.38
C ALA A 55 -4.31 13.94 0.65
N VAL A 56 -3.87 13.17 1.65
CA VAL A 56 -2.90 13.62 2.66
C VAL A 56 -1.50 13.77 2.06
N LEU A 57 -1.11 12.90 1.13
CA LEU A 57 0.19 12.95 0.45
C LEU A 57 0.40 14.21 -0.40
N ALA A 58 -0.67 14.95 -0.68
CA ALA A 58 -0.57 16.25 -1.36
C ALA A 58 -0.08 17.39 -0.45
N TYR A 59 -0.10 17.22 0.88
CA TYR A 59 0.33 18.26 1.83
C TYR A 59 1.82 18.16 2.16
N ASN A 60 2.47 19.30 2.40
CA ASN A 60 3.89 19.38 2.75
C ASN A 60 4.13 19.40 4.28
N ASP A 61 3.56 18.42 4.99
CA ASP A 61 3.80 18.24 6.43
C ASP A 61 4.51 16.91 6.67
N ALA A 62 5.82 16.95 6.85
CA ALA A 62 6.68 15.77 6.94
C ALA A 62 6.20 14.77 8.00
N LYS A 63 5.74 15.24 9.17
CA LYS A 63 5.28 14.33 10.24
C LYS A 63 4.02 13.58 9.84
N VAL A 64 3.11 14.26 9.16
CA VAL A 64 1.85 13.68 8.71
C VAL A 64 2.10 12.72 7.55
N LEU A 65 2.99 13.08 6.63
CA LEU A 65 3.41 12.23 5.53
C LEU A 65 4.05 10.93 6.05
N SER A 66 4.95 11.00 7.03
CA SER A 66 5.56 9.79 7.61
C SER A 66 4.54 8.84 8.23
N VAL A 67 3.54 9.37 8.95
CA VAL A 67 2.46 8.57 9.54
C VAL A 67 1.53 8.02 8.46
N ALA A 68 1.25 8.80 7.42
CA ALA A 68 0.43 8.34 6.30
C ALA A 68 1.12 7.20 5.53
N LEU A 69 2.42 7.32 5.26
CA LEU A 69 3.22 6.27 4.62
C LEU A 69 3.24 4.99 5.48
N GLU A 70 3.37 5.12 6.80
CA GLU A 70 3.30 3.98 7.72
C GLU A 70 1.91 3.30 7.71
N ALA A 71 0.84 4.08 7.58
CA ALA A 71 -0.50 3.51 7.42
C ALA A 71 -0.63 2.74 6.09
N VAL A 72 -0.09 3.28 4.99
CA VAL A 72 -0.09 2.60 3.67
C VAL A 72 0.72 1.30 3.72
N ASP A 73 1.90 1.34 4.31
CA ASP A 73 2.79 0.20 4.46
C ASP A 73 2.13 -0.94 5.26
N ASN A 74 1.46 -0.60 6.38
CA ASN A 74 0.70 -1.58 7.16
C ASN A 74 -0.46 -2.22 6.37
N LEU A 75 -1.13 -1.45 5.51
CA LEU A 75 -2.20 -1.97 4.65
C LEU A 75 -1.62 -2.90 3.57
N LEU A 76 -0.51 -2.52 2.94
CA LEU A 76 0.21 -3.35 1.96
C LEU A 76 0.72 -4.65 2.58
N GLY A 77 1.28 -4.60 3.80
CA GLY A 77 1.77 -5.80 4.49
C GLY A 77 0.68 -6.80 4.89
N LYS A 78 -0.56 -6.35 5.09
CA LYS A 78 -1.70 -7.20 5.50
C LYS A 78 -2.57 -7.65 4.33
N ALA A 79 -2.75 -6.81 3.32
CA ALA A 79 -3.58 -7.09 2.15
C ALA A 79 -2.89 -6.59 0.88
N PRO A 80 -1.76 -7.20 0.46
CA PRO A 80 -0.89 -6.67 -0.57
C PRO A 80 -1.61 -6.50 -1.91
N GLU A 81 -2.31 -7.52 -2.39
CA GLU A 81 -3.02 -7.48 -3.68
C GLU A 81 -4.12 -6.41 -3.70
N ASP A 82 -4.97 -6.38 -2.68
CA ASP A 82 -6.10 -5.45 -2.62
C ASP A 82 -5.64 -4.01 -2.37
N ALA A 83 -4.61 -3.80 -1.55
CA ALA A 83 -4.04 -2.49 -1.31
C ALA A 83 -3.31 -1.95 -2.55
N LYS A 84 -2.53 -2.79 -3.26
CA LYS A 84 -1.89 -2.43 -4.54
C LYS A 84 -2.94 -2.05 -5.58
N ALA A 85 -3.97 -2.88 -5.77
CA ALA A 85 -5.07 -2.60 -6.69
C ALA A 85 -5.78 -1.28 -6.34
N ALA A 86 -5.98 -1.00 -5.06
CA ALA A 86 -6.56 0.27 -4.62
C ALA A 86 -5.63 1.46 -4.86
N ILE A 87 -4.32 1.34 -4.65
CA ILE A 87 -3.32 2.39 -4.93
C ILE A 87 -3.31 2.74 -6.42
N GLU A 88 -3.29 1.72 -7.29
CA GLU A 88 -3.31 1.90 -8.74
C GLU A 88 -4.62 2.53 -9.21
N ALA A 89 -5.77 2.02 -8.76
CA ALA A 89 -7.08 2.52 -9.15
C ALA A 89 -7.30 4.01 -8.79
N HIS A 90 -6.60 4.51 -7.78
CA HIS A 90 -6.70 5.90 -7.31
C HIS A 90 -5.52 6.77 -7.75
N GLY A 91 -4.58 6.25 -8.56
CA GLY A 91 -3.43 7.01 -9.05
C GLY A 91 -2.49 7.48 -7.93
N MET A 92 -2.45 6.77 -6.80
CA MET A 92 -1.62 7.14 -5.65
C MET A 92 -0.13 6.80 -5.89
N MET A 93 0.17 5.91 -6.84
CA MET A 93 1.53 5.49 -7.18
C MET A 93 2.43 6.68 -7.55
N ASP A 94 2.00 7.56 -8.46
CA ASP A 94 2.75 8.76 -8.86
C ASP A 94 3.08 9.67 -7.66
N GLN A 95 2.19 9.71 -6.67
CA GLN A 95 2.41 10.50 -5.46
C GLN A 95 3.47 9.87 -4.56
N LEU A 96 3.48 8.53 -4.45
CA LEU A 96 4.46 7.77 -3.67
C LEU A 96 5.86 7.87 -4.27
N GLU A 97 5.98 7.75 -5.60
CA GLU A 97 7.26 7.93 -6.30
C GLU A 97 7.82 9.33 -6.09
N ARG A 98 6.99 10.37 -6.20
CA ARG A 98 7.42 11.75 -5.95
C ARG A 98 7.91 11.99 -4.52
N LEU A 99 7.46 11.21 -3.55
CA LEU A 99 7.90 11.34 -2.16
C LEU A 99 9.32 10.82 -1.94
N GLN A 100 9.89 10.03 -2.85
CA GLN A 100 11.30 9.62 -2.79
C GLN A 100 12.26 10.81 -2.87
N ASP A 101 11.88 11.89 -3.56
CA ASP A 101 12.68 13.13 -3.67
C ASP A 101 12.28 14.21 -2.64
N HIS A 102 11.55 13.83 -1.59
CA HIS A 102 11.06 14.78 -0.60
C HIS A 102 12.21 15.41 0.23
N GLN A 103 12.10 16.69 0.56
CA GLN A 103 13.16 17.44 1.30
C GLN A 103 13.47 16.88 2.70
N SER A 104 12.51 16.15 3.29
CA SER A 104 12.71 15.44 4.55
C SER A 104 13.24 14.04 4.25
N SER A 105 14.45 13.75 4.72
CA SER A 105 15.07 12.43 4.63
C SER A 105 14.20 11.32 5.22
N ASP A 106 13.47 11.61 6.30
CA ASP A 106 12.61 10.61 6.96
C ASP A 106 11.44 10.18 6.06
N VAL A 107 10.86 11.13 5.31
CA VAL A 107 9.77 10.86 4.36
C VAL A 107 10.30 10.15 3.12
N SER A 108 11.40 10.65 2.56
CA SER A 108 12.06 10.09 1.38
C SER A 108 12.50 8.64 1.62
N ASN A 109 13.23 8.38 2.71
CA ASN A 109 13.69 7.04 3.06
C ASN A 109 12.53 6.06 3.29
N ARG A 110 11.44 6.50 3.96
CA ARG A 110 10.24 5.67 4.16
C ARG A 110 9.54 5.35 2.84
N ALA A 111 9.36 6.34 1.97
CA ALA A 111 8.73 6.13 0.68
C ALA A 111 9.55 5.17 -0.19
N GLN A 112 10.88 5.32 -0.19
CA GLN A 112 11.79 4.42 -0.89
C GLN A 112 11.70 2.99 -0.33
N GLN A 113 11.83 2.82 0.98
CA GLN A 113 11.77 1.51 1.63
C GLN A 113 10.45 0.78 1.33
N MET A 114 9.31 1.48 1.46
CA MET A 114 8.00 0.89 1.19
C MET A 114 7.87 0.44 -0.27
N LEU A 115 8.36 1.23 -1.23
CA LEU A 115 8.31 0.87 -2.64
C LEU A 115 9.27 -0.28 -2.97
N GLU A 116 10.46 -0.30 -2.37
CA GLU A 116 11.40 -1.42 -2.48
C GLU A 116 10.80 -2.72 -1.96
N GLU A 117 10.14 -2.70 -0.79
CA GLU A 117 9.59 -3.89 -0.14
C GLU A 117 8.32 -4.43 -0.81
N HIS A 118 7.48 -3.56 -1.40
CA HIS A 118 6.18 -3.98 -1.94
C HIS A 118 6.10 -4.02 -3.46
N TYR A 119 6.89 -3.21 -4.18
CA TYR A 119 6.75 -3.04 -5.64
C TYR A 119 7.99 -3.44 -6.44
N TYR A 120 9.19 -3.21 -5.92
CA TYR A 120 10.44 -3.52 -6.64
C TYR A 120 11.08 -4.86 -6.23
N VAL A 121 10.39 -5.65 -5.40
CA VAL A 121 10.71 -7.07 -5.22
C VAL A 121 10.21 -7.85 -6.45
N GLU A 122 10.80 -7.60 -7.63
CA GLU A 122 10.60 -8.49 -8.77
C GLU A 122 11.18 -9.88 -8.44
N GLU A 123 10.28 -10.87 -8.41
CA GLU A 123 10.45 -12.30 -8.72
C GLU A 123 11.88 -12.89 -8.76
N ASP A 124 12.45 -13.26 -7.61
CA ASP A 124 13.47 -14.34 -7.55
C ASP A 124 12.81 -15.74 -7.55
N GLY A 125 11.74 -15.93 -8.33
CA GLY A 125 10.90 -17.12 -8.20
C GLY A 125 9.90 -17.38 -9.32
N GLU A 126 10.37 -17.45 -10.56
CA GLU A 126 9.73 -18.27 -11.60
C GLU A 126 10.19 -19.74 -11.44
N PRO A 127 9.45 -20.68 -10.83
CA PRO A 127 9.61 -22.10 -11.10
C PRO A 127 8.62 -22.47 -12.22
N GLY A 128 8.94 -22.11 -13.47
CA GLY A 128 7.95 -22.24 -14.54
C GLY A 128 8.46 -22.45 -15.96
N ALA A 129 9.76 -22.40 -16.22
CA ALA A 129 10.29 -22.86 -17.50
C ALA A 129 10.71 -24.32 -17.37
N GLU A 130 9.77 -25.25 -17.56
CA GLU A 130 10.12 -26.63 -17.90
C GLU A 130 11.08 -26.58 -19.10
N ARG A 131 12.36 -26.86 -18.84
CA ARG A 131 13.27 -27.30 -19.88
C ARG A 131 12.68 -28.59 -20.42
N PHE A 132 12.02 -28.51 -21.56
CA PHE A 132 11.85 -29.67 -22.42
C PHE A 132 13.24 -30.12 -22.86
N ASP A 133 13.81 -31.09 -22.13
CA ASP A 133 14.98 -31.82 -22.60
C ASP A 133 14.55 -32.62 -23.84
N ALA A 134 14.97 -32.15 -25.01
CA ALA A 134 14.80 -32.83 -26.29
C ALA A 134 15.58 -34.17 -26.39
N ALA A 135 16.00 -34.75 -25.26
CA ALA A 135 16.68 -36.03 -25.15
C ALA A 135 15.72 -37.22 -24.95
N GLU A 136 14.43 -36.99 -24.69
CA GLU A 136 13.41 -38.05 -24.55
C GLU A 136 12.54 -38.29 -25.80
N LEU A 137 13.01 -37.91 -27.00
CA LEU A 137 12.48 -38.50 -28.23
C LEU A 137 13.03 -39.91 -28.38
N GLY A 138 12.41 -40.83 -27.66
CA GLY A 138 12.56 -42.26 -27.83
C GLY A 138 12.47 -42.64 -29.32
N THR A 139 13.36 -43.53 -29.73
CA THR A 139 13.42 -44.13 -31.06
C THR A 139 12.05 -44.62 -31.52
N PHE A 140 11.41 -43.89 -32.42
CA PHE A 140 10.29 -44.41 -33.21
C PHE A 140 10.85 -45.38 -34.26
N LYS A 141 10.65 -46.69 -34.03
CA LYS A 141 10.77 -47.70 -35.08
C LYS A 141 9.46 -47.72 -35.87
N PHE A 142 9.55 -47.53 -37.19
CA PHE A 142 8.49 -47.88 -38.12
C PHE A 142 8.70 -49.34 -38.56
N GLU A 143 7.62 -50.12 -38.59
CA GLU A 143 7.56 -51.45 -39.25
C GLU A 143 7.77 -51.33 -40.76
#